data_AF-A0A9D3SXK1-F1
#
_entry.id   AF-A0A9D3SXK1-F1
#
_cell.length_a   1.000
_cell.length_b   1.000
_cell.length_c   1.000
_cell.angle_alpha   90.00
_cell.angle_beta   90.00
_cell.angle_gamma   90.00
#
_symmetry.space_group_name_H-M   'P 1'
#
loop_
_entity.id
_entity.type
_entity.pdbx_description
1 polymer ?
#
loop_
_entity_poly.entity_id
_entity_poly.type
_entity_poly.pdbx_seq_one_letter_code
_entity_poly.pdbx_strand_id
1 'polypeptide(L)'
;MEADEVNSEPAADSRDEWRLLAWTVLAVMVPVLITLWCSVQRSKRKMIIKDIFRRSKHGWHYTDLFNKPTYCCVCFQHIIQGAFCDCCGVCVDEQCLRRADRSLPCKEIMAPAQADGTLAHSWVRGNVPLCSYCAVCKQQCGTQPKLCDFRCVWCQTTVHDDCKSLLEDGGRCDLGEFRSLIVPPHYLHRINKLRRGYTEEHSKLAATLGSGWSPVLVLANTRSGNNMGEALLGEFRTLLNPVQVFDLSQLSPAKALQLCALLPPGRVRVLVCGGDGTVGWVLDAIDAMKLKGQEQFAPHVTILPLGTGERSVQLPGLGCGLRRGDPCGTGPEEHPGC
;
A
#
# COMPACT_ATOMS: atom_id res chain seq x y z
N MET A 1 -26.95 69.52 -64.84
CA MET A 1 -25.71 68.73 -64.86
C MET A 1 -25.23 68.70 -63.42
N GLU A 2 -25.90 67.91 -62.59
CA GLU A 2 -25.60 67.73 -61.17
C GLU A 2 -26.50 66.62 -60.62
N ALA A 3 -25.99 65.96 -59.57
CA ALA A 3 -26.56 64.89 -58.75
C ALA A 3 -26.55 63.48 -59.38
N ASP A 4 -26.12 62.43 -58.68
CA ASP A 4 -25.37 62.29 -57.43
C ASP A 4 -24.88 60.83 -57.42
N GLU A 5 -23.62 60.61 -57.06
CA GLU A 5 -23.05 59.28 -56.83
C GLU A 5 -23.75 58.62 -55.63
N VAL A 6 -24.60 57.64 -55.91
CA VAL A 6 -25.16 56.76 -54.87
C VAL A 6 -24.22 55.58 -54.65
N ASN A 7 -23.50 55.69 -53.55
CA ASN A 7 -23.34 54.66 -52.53
C ASN A 7 -22.48 53.43 -52.85
N SER A 8 -21.29 53.39 -52.24
CA SER A 8 -20.65 52.12 -51.87
C SER A 8 -19.74 52.28 -50.66
N GLU A 9 -20.27 52.10 -49.44
CA GLU A 9 -19.55 51.52 -48.29
C GLU A 9 -20.55 51.21 -47.15
N PRO A 10 -20.79 49.92 -46.83
CA PRO A 10 -20.40 49.46 -45.49
C PRO A 10 -20.04 47.96 -45.50
N ALA A 11 -18.78 47.60 -45.74
CA ALA A 11 -18.31 46.21 -45.64
C ALA A 11 -17.36 45.96 -44.46
N ALA A 12 -16.93 47.01 -43.76
CA ALA A 12 -15.99 46.91 -42.64
C ALA A 12 -16.67 46.56 -41.31
N ASP A 13 -17.90 47.03 -41.08
CA ASP A 13 -18.58 46.99 -39.78
C ASP A 13 -19.01 45.58 -39.34
N SER A 14 -19.55 44.78 -40.27
CA SER A 14 -20.05 43.43 -39.95
C SER A 14 -18.93 42.47 -39.56
N ARG A 15 -17.74 42.57 -40.16
CA ARG A 15 -16.60 41.69 -39.85
C ARG A 15 -16.07 41.93 -38.44
N ASP A 16 -16.11 43.17 -37.96
CA ASP A 16 -15.64 43.51 -36.62
C ASP A 16 -16.68 43.15 -35.55
N GLU A 17 -17.99 43.26 -35.84
CA GLU A 17 -19.05 42.71 -35.00
C GLU A 17 -18.96 41.17 -34.86
N TRP A 18 -18.77 40.45 -35.97
CA TRP A 18 -18.58 38.99 -35.94
C TRP A 18 -17.33 38.59 -35.15
N ARG A 19 -16.26 39.39 -35.23
CA ARG A 19 -15.05 39.18 -34.42
C ARG A 19 -15.30 39.43 -32.94
N LEU A 20 -16.01 40.50 -32.58
CA LEU A 20 -16.39 40.80 -31.20
C LEU A 20 -17.29 39.71 -30.60
N LEU A 21 -18.28 39.22 -31.36
CA LEU A 21 -19.11 38.09 -30.97
C LEU A 21 -18.30 36.80 -30.79
N ALA A 22 -17.36 36.52 -31.70
CA ALA A 22 -16.48 35.36 -31.57
C ALA A 22 -15.59 35.45 -30.33
N TRP A 23 -14.97 36.60 -30.06
CA TRP A 23 -14.11 36.80 -28.88
C TRP A 23 -14.88 36.74 -27.56
N THR A 24 -16.09 37.30 -27.51
CA THR A 24 -16.96 37.25 -26.32
C THR A 24 -17.45 35.82 -26.04
N VAL A 25 -17.85 35.08 -27.08
CA VAL A 25 -18.19 33.65 -26.94
C VAL A 25 -16.97 32.86 -26.48
N LEU A 26 -15.79 33.10 -27.04
CA LEU A 26 -14.56 32.41 -26.61
C LEU A 26 -14.21 32.74 -25.15
N ALA A 27 -14.33 34.00 -24.75
CA ALA A 27 -14.03 34.47 -23.40
C ALA A 27 -14.94 33.88 -22.32
N VAL A 28 -16.18 33.49 -22.67
CA VAL A 28 -17.11 32.82 -21.76
C VAL A 28 -16.97 31.29 -21.83
N MET A 29 -16.90 30.73 -23.04
CA MET A 29 -16.89 29.29 -23.23
C MET A 29 -15.58 28.63 -22.78
N VAL A 30 -14.43 29.27 -22.98
CA VAL A 30 -13.13 28.70 -22.59
C VAL A 30 -13.03 28.52 -21.06
N PRO A 31 -13.33 29.51 -20.20
CA PRO A 31 -13.36 29.31 -18.76
C PRO A 31 -14.38 28.25 -18.31
N VAL A 32 -15.56 28.20 -18.93
CA VAL A 32 -16.58 27.18 -18.61
C VAL A 32 -16.07 25.78 -18.95
N LEU A 33 -15.44 25.60 -20.12
CA LEU A 33 -14.85 24.33 -20.52
C LEU A 33 -13.67 23.94 -19.61
N ILE A 34 -12.82 24.88 -19.22
CA ILE A 34 -11.71 24.65 -18.28
C ILE A 34 -12.26 24.24 -16.90
N THR A 35 -13.26 24.94 -16.37
CA THR A 35 -13.85 24.61 -15.07
C THR A 35 -14.57 23.26 -15.08
N LEU A 36 -15.30 22.94 -16.15
CA LEU A 36 -15.90 21.62 -16.36
C LEU A 36 -14.83 20.54 -16.48
N TRP A 37 -13.78 20.77 -17.25
CA TRP A 37 -12.65 19.85 -17.38
C TRP A 37 -11.96 19.60 -16.03
N CYS A 38 -11.64 20.66 -15.29
CA CYS A 38 -11.08 20.57 -13.95
C CYS A 38 -12.03 19.85 -12.99
N SER A 39 -13.34 20.07 -13.08
CA SER A 39 -14.35 19.39 -12.27
C SER A 39 -14.40 17.89 -12.57
N VAL A 40 -14.45 17.51 -13.85
CA VAL A 40 -14.42 16.12 -14.30
C VAL A 40 -13.12 15.44 -13.88
N GLN A 41 -11.98 16.11 -14.03
CA GLN A 41 -10.69 15.53 -13.67
C GLN A 41 -10.51 15.41 -12.15
N ARG A 42 -11.04 16.36 -11.36
CA ARG A 42 -11.15 16.24 -9.90
C ARG A 42 -12.05 15.06 -9.51
N SER A 43 -13.18 14.89 -10.18
CA SER A 43 -14.11 13.78 -9.95
C SER A 43 -13.46 12.42 -10.25
N LYS A 44 -12.80 12.28 -11.42
CA LYS A 44 -12.04 11.07 -11.80
C LYS A 44 -10.95 10.74 -10.78
N ARG A 45 -10.16 11.72 -10.34
CA ARG A 45 -9.12 11.52 -9.30
C ARG A 45 -9.71 11.09 -7.95
N LYS A 46 -10.85 11.65 -7.54
CA LYS A 46 -11.55 11.23 -6.30
C LYS A 46 -12.02 9.78 -6.39
N MET A 47 -12.53 9.37 -7.56
CA MET A 47 -12.99 8.00 -7.79
C MET A 47 -11.84 6.99 -7.72
N ILE A 48 -10.69 7.29 -8.34
CA ILE A 48 -9.50 6.43 -8.29
C ILE A 48 -9.00 6.26 -6.86
N ILE A 49 -8.97 7.32 -6.08
CA ILE A 49 -8.52 7.25 -4.68
C ILE A 49 -9.49 6.49 -3.80
N LYS A 50 -10.79 6.65 -4.05
CA LYS A 50 -11.82 5.84 -3.39
C LYS A 50 -11.68 4.35 -3.72
N ASP A 51 -11.22 4.01 -4.92
CA ASP A 51 -10.94 2.65 -5.33
C ASP A 51 -9.67 2.08 -4.66
N ILE A 52 -8.60 2.88 -4.56
CA ILE A 52 -7.38 2.53 -3.81
C ILE A 52 -7.69 2.32 -2.32
N PHE A 53 -8.59 3.13 -1.75
CA PHE A 53 -9.01 3.05 -0.35
C PHE A 53 -10.26 2.19 -0.11
N ARG A 54 -10.61 1.31 -1.07
CA ARG A 54 -11.70 0.36 -0.86
C ARG A 54 -11.38 -0.50 0.36
N ARG A 55 -12.41 -0.80 1.17
CA ARG A 55 -12.26 -1.56 2.43
C ARG A 55 -11.42 -2.82 2.22
N SER A 56 -10.52 -3.08 3.17
CA SER A 56 -9.71 -4.29 3.18
C SER A 56 -10.62 -5.52 3.17
N LYS A 57 -10.38 -6.41 2.20
CA LYS A 57 -10.98 -7.73 2.12
C LYS A 57 -9.87 -8.76 2.33
N HIS A 58 -10.25 -9.98 2.69
CA HIS A 58 -9.31 -11.08 2.71
C HIS A 58 -8.84 -11.39 1.29
N GLY A 59 -7.52 -11.40 1.07
CA GLY A 59 -6.89 -11.97 -0.12
C GLY A 59 -6.67 -13.46 0.09
N TRP A 60 -7.71 -14.26 -0.14
CA TRP A 60 -7.67 -15.71 0.07
C TRP A 60 -6.83 -16.43 -0.99
N HIS A 61 -5.94 -17.30 -0.53
CA HIS A 61 -5.16 -18.22 -1.34
C HIS A 61 -5.42 -19.65 -0.87
N TYR A 62 -5.77 -20.52 -1.80
CA TYR A 62 -6.01 -21.93 -1.51
C TYR A 62 -4.69 -22.69 -1.46
N THR A 63 -4.61 -23.65 -0.55
CA THR A 63 -3.48 -24.56 -0.44
C THR A 63 -3.97 -25.96 -0.12
N ASP A 64 -3.47 -26.92 -0.87
CA ASP A 64 -3.83 -28.34 -0.70
C ASP A 64 -3.12 -28.97 0.51
N LEU A 65 -2.02 -28.36 0.96
CA LEU A 65 -1.26 -28.84 2.10
C LEU A 65 -0.55 -27.71 2.84
N PHE A 66 -0.97 -27.46 4.08
CA PHE A 66 -0.21 -26.60 4.98
C PHE A 66 1.09 -27.28 5.43
N ASN A 67 2.21 -26.55 5.35
CA ASN A 67 3.53 -27.03 5.73
C ASN A 67 3.79 -27.06 7.26
N LYS A 68 2.76 -26.78 8.07
CA LYS A 68 2.80 -26.78 9.52
C LYS A 68 1.41 -27.14 10.08
N PRO A 69 1.31 -27.62 11.33
CA PRO A 69 0.03 -27.81 12.00
C PRO A 69 -0.79 -26.51 11.96
N THR A 70 -1.93 -26.56 11.27
CA THR A 70 -2.76 -25.39 10.99
C THR A 70 -4.19 -25.68 11.43
N TYR A 71 -4.84 -24.69 12.03
CA TYR A 71 -6.18 -24.80 12.56
C TYR A 71 -7.08 -23.74 11.92
N CYS A 72 -8.32 -24.11 11.61
CA CYS A 72 -9.29 -23.17 11.08
C CYS A 72 -9.64 -22.11 12.13
N CYS A 73 -9.52 -20.83 11.78
CA CYS A 73 -9.83 -19.70 12.65
C CYS A 73 -11.34 -19.52 12.95
N VAL A 74 -12.21 -20.33 12.32
CA VAL A 74 -13.68 -20.28 12.50
C VAL A 74 -14.20 -21.47 13.30
N CYS A 75 -13.84 -22.69 12.92
CA CYS A 75 -14.32 -23.92 13.58
C CYS A 75 -13.32 -24.52 14.57
N PHE A 76 -12.11 -23.95 14.66
CA PHE A 76 -11.02 -24.39 15.55
C PHE A 76 -10.48 -25.81 15.30
N GLN A 77 -10.95 -26.49 14.24
CA GLN A 77 -10.49 -27.82 13.87
C GLN A 77 -9.15 -27.76 13.14
N HIS A 78 -8.36 -28.82 13.29
CA HIS A 78 -7.13 -29.02 12.53
C HIS A 78 -7.45 -29.18 11.04
N ILE A 79 -6.74 -28.46 10.18
CA ILE A 79 -6.93 -28.47 8.74
C ILE A 79 -5.61 -28.80 8.05
N ILE A 80 -5.68 -29.69 7.05
CA ILE A 80 -4.54 -30.07 6.21
C ILE A 80 -4.58 -29.25 4.91
N GLN A 81 -5.78 -29.09 4.36
CA GLN A 81 -6.10 -28.30 3.18
C GLN A 81 -7.06 -27.16 3.54
N GLY A 82 -7.01 -26.05 2.81
CA GLY A 82 -7.91 -24.92 3.04
C GLY A 82 -7.40 -23.65 2.37
N ALA A 83 -7.81 -22.50 2.93
CA ALA A 83 -7.38 -21.19 2.45
C ALA A 83 -6.70 -20.38 3.54
N PHE A 84 -5.74 -19.54 3.17
CA PHE A 84 -5.15 -18.54 4.06
C PHE A 84 -5.20 -17.15 3.41
N CYS A 85 -5.29 -16.12 4.25
CA CYS A 85 -5.27 -14.74 3.78
C CYS A 85 -3.83 -14.19 3.74
N ASP A 86 -3.40 -13.64 2.61
CA ASP A 86 -2.08 -13.01 2.43
C ASP A 86 -1.88 -11.70 3.21
N CYS A 87 -2.97 -11.07 3.65
CA CYS A 87 -2.92 -9.80 4.40
C CYS A 87 -2.83 -10.01 5.92
N CYS A 88 -3.72 -10.85 6.48
CA CYS A 88 -3.81 -11.04 7.93
C CYS A 88 -3.30 -12.42 8.41
N GLY A 89 -3.10 -13.37 7.49
CA GLY A 89 -2.68 -14.73 7.78
C GLY A 89 -3.71 -15.58 8.52
N VAL A 90 -4.98 -15.19 8.51
CA VAL A 90 -6.09 -16.05 8.95
C VAL A 90 -6.13 -17.28 8.04
N CYS A 91 -6.24 -18.47 8.63
CA CYS A 91 -6.39 -19.74 7.90
C CYS A 91 -7.77 -20.32 8.18
N VAL A 92 -8.43 -20.84 7.16
CA VAL A 92 -9.78 -21.39 7.27
C VAL A 92 -9.94 -22.62 6.39
N ASP A 93 -10.79 -23.52 6.86
CA ASP A 93 -11.32 -24.59 6.02
C ASP A 93 -12.19 -24.02 4.88
N GLU A 94 -12.28 -24.73 3.76
CA GLU A 94 -13.03 -24.30 2.59
C GLU A 94 -14.51 -24.05 2.92
N GLN A 95 -15.10 -24.88 3.78
CA GLN A 95 -16.51 -24.74 4.19
C GLN A 95 -16.73 -23.51 5.08
N CYS A 96 -15.67 -23.06 5.76
CA CYS A 96 -15.70 -21.92 6.68
C CYS A 96 -15.39 -20.57 6.01
N LEU A 97 -14.93 -20.56 4.75
CA LEU A 97 -14.50 -19.34 4.03
C LEU A 97 -15.56 -18.23 4.05
N ARG A 98 -16.81 -18.56 3.69
CA ARG A 98 -17.92 -17.59 3.65
C ARG A 98 -18.26 -17.02 5.03
N ARG A 99 -18.08 -17.82 6.09
CA ARG A 99 -18.29 -17.38 7.47
C ARG A 99 -17.16 -16.43 7.88
N ALA A 100 -15.92 -16.79 7.55
CA ALA A 100 -14.73 -16.00 7.83
C ALA A 100 -14.82 -14.58 7.25
N ASP A 101 -15.23 -14.44 5.99
CA ASP A 101 -15.41 -13.14 5.34
C ASP A 101 -16.41 -12.21 6.05
N ARG A 102 -17.37 -12.78 6.79
CA ARG A 102 -18.39 -12.03 7.52
C ARG A 102 -18.01 -11.77 8.98
N SER A 103 -17.34 -12.73 9.62
CA SER A 103 -17.10 -12.71 11.06
C SER A 103 -15.72 -12.20 11.45
N LEU A 104 -14.71 -12.35 10.58
CA LEU A 104 -13.32 -12.02 10.88
C LEU A 104 -12.89 -10.79 10.08
N PRO A 105 -12.48 -9.69 10.74
CA PRO A 105 -11.93 -8.54 10.04
C PRO A 105 -10.55 -8.90 9.46
N CYS A 106 -10.27 -8.38 8.25
CA CYS A 106 -8.93 -8.44 7.66
C CYS A 106 -8.07 -7.24 8.14
N LYS A 107 -6.80 -7.22 7.74
CA LYS A 107 -5.83 -6.15 8.01
C LYS A 107 -6.34 -4.80 7.45
N GLU A 108 -6.78 -3.90 8.33
CA GLU A 108 -7.47 -2.67 7.95
C GLU A 108 -6.55 -1.64 7.27
N ILE A 109 -6.87 -1.26 6.03
CA ILE A 109 -6.07 -0.25 5.30
C ILE A 109 -6.12 1.13 5.98
N MET A 110 -7.26 1.48 6.58
CA MET A 110 -7.48 2.74 7.30
C MET A 110 -8.21 2.45 8.60
N ALA A 111 -7.70 2.98 9.70
CA ALA A 111 -8.30 2.83 11.02
C ALA A 111 -8.13 4.14 11.81
N PRO A 112 -9.09 4.56 12.65
CA PRO A 112 -8.89 5.70 13.53
C PRO A 112 -7.74 5.43 14.52
N ALA A 113 -7.02 6.49 14.89
CA ALA A 113 -6.15 6.42 16.06
C ALA A 113 -6.99 6.28 17.34
N GLN A 114 -6.40 5.70 18.38
CA GLN A 114 -6.93 5.77 19.74
C GLN A 114 -6.99 7.24 20.22
N ALA A 115 -7.66 7.48 21.35
CA ALA A 115 -7.85 8.82 21.92
C ALA A 115 -6.53 9.55 22.21
N ASP A 116 -5.47 8.80 22.49
CA ASP A 116 -4.11 9.29 22.73
C ASP A 116 -3.27 9.45 21.45
N GLY A 117 -3.86 9.22 20.28
CA GLY A 117 -3.20 9.31 18.98
C GLY A 117 -2.41 8.06 18.57
N THR A 118 -2.40 7.01 19.39
CA THR A 118 -1.66 5.78 19.10
C THR A 118 -2.50 4.76 18.31
N LEU A 119 -1.84 3.73 17.77
CA LEU A 119 -2.49 2.64 17.07
C LEU A 119 -2.75 1.48 18.04
N ALA A 120 -3.93 0.86 17.97
CA ALA A 120 -4.21 -0.37 18.70
C ALA A 120 -3.56 -1.59 18.01
N HIS A 121 -3.17 -2.59 18.79
CA HIS A 121 -2.87 -3.90 18.22
C HIS A 121 -4.10 -4.51 17.54
N SER A 122 -3.87 -5.15 16.39
CA SER A 122 -4.90 -5.90 15.67
C SER A 122 -4.50 -7.37 15.69
N TRP A 123 -5.11 -8.12 16.61
CA TRP A 123 -4.72 -9.49 16.94
C TRP A 123 -5.45 -10.51 16.08
N VAL A 124 -4.68 -11.46 15.54
CA VAL A 124 -5.19 -12.71 14.95
C VAL A 124 -4.80 -13.86 15.88
N ARG A 125 -5.76 -14.73 16.18
CA ARG A 125 -5.57 -15.88 17.06
C ARG A 125 -5.06 -17.10 16.27
N GLY A 126 -4.02 -17.75 16.79
CA GLY A 126 -3.50 -19.00 16.26
C GLY A 126 -2.70 -18.89 14.97
N ASN A 127 -2.27 -20.06 14.51
CA ASN A 127 -1.45 -20.24 13.30
C ASN A 127 -0.22 -19.34 13.25
N VAL A 128 0.36 -19.02 14.42
CA VAL A 128 1.54 -18.17 14.53
C VAL A 128 2.70 -18.73 13.70
N PRO A 129 3.55 -17.89 13.11
CA PRO A 129 4.73 -18.35 12.37
C PRO A 129 5.59 -19.30 13.21
N LEU A 130 6.25 -20.25 12.55
CA LEU A 130 7.21 -21.12 13.22
C LEU A 130 8.32 -20.28 13.85
N CYS A 131 8.88 -20.77 14.96
CA CYS A 131 9.93 -20.06 15.71
C CYS A 131 9.53 -18.66 16.20
N SER A 132 8.23 -18.41 16.42
CA SER A 132 7.77 -17.19 17.10
C SER A 132 7.95 -17.31 18.61
N TYR A 133 8.38 -16.24 19.26
CA TYR A 133 8.56 -16.19 20.72
C TYR A 133 7.64 -15.14 21.33
N CYS A 134 7.10 -15.46 22.51
CA CYS A 134 6.22 -14.57 23.25
C CYS A 134 6.97 -13.31 23.69
N ALA A 135 6.39 -12.14 23.43
CA ALA A 135 6.99 -10.88 23.83
C ALA A 135 7.18 -10.73 25.34
N VAL A 136 6.36 -11.41 26.16
CA VAL A 136 6.39 -11.33 27.63
C VAL A 136 7.37 -12.38 28.20
N CYS A 137 7.05 -13.66 28.09
CA CYS A 137 7.82 -14.73 28.76
C CYS A 137 9.03 -15.24 27.96
N LYS A 138 9.19 -14.78 26.71
CA LYS A 138 10.26 -15.20 25.77
C LYS A 138 10.27 -16.70 25.42
N GLN A 139 9.23 -17.45 25.77
CA GLN A 139 9.06 -18.85 25.37
C GLN A 139 8.39 -18.97 23.98
N GLN A 140 8.57 -20.11 23.33
CA GLN A 140 8.04 -20.35 21.99
C GLN A 140 6.49 -20.36 21.96
N CYS A 141 5.91 -19.66 20.98
CA CYS A 141 4.49 -19.64 20.68
C CYS A 141 4.11 -20.74 19.66
N GLY A 142 2.84 -21.12 19.64
CA GLY A 142 2.27 -22.04 18.64
C GLY A 142 2.65 -23.50 18.86
N THR A 143 3.06 -23.87 20.07
CA THR A 143 3.50 -25.23 20.42
C THR A 143 2.34 -26.14 20.79
N GLN A 144 1.20 -25.58 21.19
CA GLN A 144 0.04 -26.37 21.61
C GLN A 144 -0.75 -26.86 20.39
N PRO A 145 -1.30 -28.08 20.40
CA PRO A 145 -2.04 -28.66 19.28
C PRO A 145 -3.48 -28.11 19.19
N LYS A 146 -3.64 -26.78 19.21
CA LYS A 146 -4.92 -26.07 19.11
C LYS A 146 -4.71 -24.65 18.58
N LEU A 147 -5.82 -23.96 18.26
CA LEU A 147 -5.79 -22.53 17.93
C LEU A 147 -5.58 -21.67 19.19
N CYS A 148 -4.32 -21.47 19.56
CA CYS A 148 -3.89 -20.63 20.70
C CYS A 148 -2.88 -19.58 20.29
N ASP A 149 -2.61 -18.67 21.21
CA ASP A 149 -1.69 -17.54 21.05
C ASP A 149 -2.20 -16.51 20.04
N PHE A 150 -1.60 -15.33 20.08
CA PHE A 150 -2.00 -14.21 19.26
C PHE A 150 -0.80 -13.64 18.52
N ARG A 151 -1.05 -13.15 17.31
CA ARG A 151 -0.12 -12.36 16.51
C ARG A 151 -0.76 -11.04 16.10
N CYS A 152 -0.07 -9.93 16.30
CA CYS A 152 -0.51 -8.65 15.76
C CYS A 152 -0.19 -8.56 14.27
N VAL A 153 -1.16 -8.21 13.42
CA VAL A 153 -0.97 -8.13 11.95
C VAL A 153 -0.11 -6.95 11.50
N TRP A 154 0.19 -6.00 12.40
CA TRP A 154 0.98 -4.82 12.12
C TRP A 154 2.42 -4.99 12.61
N CYS A 155 2.63 -5.04 13.92
CA CYS A 155 3.98 -5.16 14.49
C CYS A 155 4.55 -6.59 14.50
N GLN A 156 3.78 -7.59 14.05
CA GLN A 156 4.14 -9.01 14.05
C GLN A 156 4.48 -9.60 15.44
N THR A 157 4.24 -8.84 16.51
CA THR A 157 4.44 -9.32 17.88
C THR A 157 3.56 -10.53 18.16
N THR A 158 4.12 -11.56 18.78
CA THR A 158 3.37 -12.73 19.24
C THR A 158 3.31 -12.80 20.75
N VAL A 159 2.20 -13.32 21.27
CA VAL A 159 1.97 -13.44 22.72
C VAL A 159 1.10 -14.66 23.02
N HIS A 160 1.42 -15.39 24.08
CA HIS A 160 0.56 -16.48 24.56
C HIS A 160 -0.78 -15.95 25.08
N ASP A 161 -1.79 -16.81 25.12
CA ASP A 161 -3.10 -16.49 25.71
C ASP A 161 -2.97 -15.89 27.12
N ASP A 162 -2.21 -16.55 27.99
CA ASP A 162 -2.05 -16.16 29.40
C ASP A 162 -1.12 -14.95 29.58
N CYS A 163 -0.26 -14.68 28.59
CA CYS A 163 0.67 -13.55 28.63
C CYS A 163 0.06 -12.26 28.09
N LYS A 164 -1.07 -12.32 27.38
CA LYS A 164 -1.61 -11.16 26.66
C LYS A 164 -1.98 -10.00 27.58
N SER A 165 -2.49 -10.27 28.77
CA SER A 165 -2.84 -9.24 29.76
C SER A 165 -1.61 -8.61 30.45
N LEU A 166 -0.45 -9.27 30.36
CA LEU A 166 0.81 -8.84 30.96
C LEU A 166 1.67 -7.99 30.02
N LEU A 167 1.19 -7.69 28.81
CA LEU A 167 1.89 -6.80 27.88
C LEU A 167 1.95 -5.38 28.44
N GLU A 168 3.17 -4.88 28.65
CA GLU A 168 3.46 -3.57 29.23
C GLU A 168 3.27 -2.40 28.24
N ASP A 169 2.90 -2.69 26.98
CA ASP A 169 2.72 -1.69 25.93
C ASP A 169 1.43 -0.86 26.05
N GLY A 170 0.61 -1.13 27.08
CA GLY A 170 -0.66 -0.45 27.30
C GLY A 170 -1.65 -0.62 26.15
N GLY A 171 -1.51 -1.69 25.35
CA GLY A 171 -2.34 -1.95 24.16
C GLY A 171 -1.93 -1.14 22.92
N ARG A 172 -0.76 -0.49 22.94
CA ARG A 172 -0.25 0.36 21.86
C ARG A 172 0.63 -0.44 20.91
N CYS A 173 0.29 -0.42 19.63
CA CYS A 173 1.06 -1.02 18.55
C CYS A 173 2.07 0.00 18.00
N ASP A 174 3.34 -0.40 17.98
CA ASP A 174 4.47 0.40 17.49
C ASP A 174 4.79 0.14 16.00
N LEU A 175 3.98 -0.68 15.32
CA LEU A 175 4.18 -1.18 13.94
C LEU A 175 5.44 -2.04 13.74
N GLY A 176 6.17 -2.38 14.82
CA GLY A 176 7.30 -3.30 14.81
C GLY A 176 8.52 -2.81 14.01
N GLU A 177 9.32 -3.77 13.57
CA GLU A 177 10.62 -3.53 12.90
C GLU A 177 10.49 -2.67 11.63
N PHE A 178 9.45 -2.91 10.83
CA PHE A 178 9.24 -2.23 9.56
C PHE A 178 8.43 -0.91 9.66
N ARG A 179 8.25 -0.37 10.87
CA ARG A 179 7.43 0.84 11.13
C ARG A 179 7.78 2.05 10.25
N SER A 180 9.06 2.20 9.87
CA SER A 180 9.52 3.30 9.01
C SER A 180 9.06 3.17 7.56
N LEU A 181 8.74 1.94 7.12
CA LEU A 181 8.34 1.62 5.75
C LEU A 181 6.82 1.49 5.60
N ILE A 182 6.12 1.21 6.69
CA ILE A 182 4.66 1.03 6.72
C ILE A 182 3.97 2.39 6.63
N VAL A 183 2.93 2.50 5.81
CA VAL A 183 1.98 3.61 5.85
C VAL A 183 0.93 3.30 6.91
N PRO A 184 0.90 4.01 8.05
CA PRO A 184 0.03 3.64 9.16
C PRO A 184 -1.45 3.83 8.81
N PRO A 185 -2.36 2.95 9.28
CA PRO A 185 -3.80 3.09 9.02
C PRO A 185 -4.40 4.41 9.51
N HIS A 186 -3.91 4.93 10.64
CA HIS A 186 -4.35 6.19 11.23
C HIS A 186 -3.91 7.42 10.44
N TYR A 187 -2.77 7.35 9.76
CA TYR A 187 -2.31 8.40 8.85
C TYR A 187 -3.28 8.52 7.66
N LEU A 188 -3.62 7.40 7.03
CA LEU A 188 -4.55 7.37 5.90
C LEU A 188 -5.96 7.78 6.29
N HIS A 189 -6.44 7.36 7.46
CA HIS A 189 -7.74 7.79 7.98
C HIS A 189 -7.82 9.31 8.16
N ARG A 190 -6.75 9.93 8.70
CA ARG A 190 -6.68 11.40 8.84
C ARG A 190 -6.64 12.08 7.47
N ILE A 191 -5.82 11.61 6.55
CA ILE A 191 -5.75 12.17 5.19
C ILE A 191 -7.07 12.07 4.44
N ASN A 192 -7.78 10.95 4.56
CA ASN A 192 -9.06 10.78 3.92
C ASN A 192 -10.13 11.76 4.45
N LYS A 193 -9.97 12.26 5.69
CA LYS A 193 -10.81 13.32 6.26
C LYS A 193 -10.39 14.73 5.86
N LEU A 194 -9.12 14.95 5.51
CA LEU A 194 -8.63 16.26 5.08
C LEU A 194 -9.22 16.63 3.72
N ARG A 195 -9.78 17.85 3.62
CA ARG A 195 -10.27 18.42 2.36
C ARG A 195 -9.04 18.82 1.53
N ARG A 196 -8.80 18.15 0.40
CA ARG A 196 -7.61 18.37 -0.46
C ARG A 196 -7.37 19.85 -0.76
N GLY A 197 -6.26 20.39 -0.25
CA GLY A 197 -5.83 21.78 -0.47
C GLY A 197 -4.60 22.23 0.31
N TYR A 198 -4.21 21.54 1.39
CA TYR A 198 -3.08 21.95 2.25
C TYR A 198 -1.91 20.95 2.22
N THR A 199 -0.96 21.16 1.31
CA THR A 199 0.32 20.42 1.27
C THR A 199 1.07 20.51 2.61
N GLU A 200 0.94 21.64 3.31
CA GLU A 200 1.50 21.89 4.64
C GLU A 200 0.92 21.01 5.76
N GLU A 201 -0.30 20.48 5.60
CA GLU A 201 -0.87 19.58 6.61
C GLU A 201 -0.34 18.15 6.45
N HIS A 202 -0.02 17.74 5.21
CA HIS A 202 0.61 16.44 4.95
C HIS A 202 2.01 16.36 5.57
N SER A 203 2.81 17.43 5.45
CA SER A 203 4.15 17.51 6.03
C SER A 203 4.10 17.51 7.56
N LYS A 204 3.17 18.25 8.17
CA LYS A 204 2.93 18.24 9.62
C LYS A 204 2.50 16.86 10.14
N LEU A 205 1.60 16.19 9.43
CA LEU A 205 1.17 14.84 9.81
C LEU A 205 2.30 13.82 9.66
N ALA A 206 3.11 13.93 8.60
CA ALA A 206 4.30 13.10 8.43
C ALA A 206 5.34 13.36 9.52
N ALA A 207 5.48 14.60 9.98
CA ALA A 207 6.40 14.94 11.08
C ALA A 207 6.03 14.21 12.39
N THR A 208 4.75 13.96 12.65
CA THR A 208 4.31 13.18 13.83
C THR A 208 4.74 11.71 13.79
N LEU A 209 5.08 11.17 12.61
CA LEU A 209 5.58 9.81 12.44
C LEU A 209 7.12 9.72 12.56
N GLY A 210 7.79 10.86 12.77
CA GLY A 210 9.24 10.94 12.95
C GLY A 210 10.01 11.30 11.68
N SER A 211 11.27 11.70 11.86
CA SER A 211 12.18 12.08 10.77
C SER A 211 12.62 10.89 9.91
N GLY A 212 12.63 9.67 10.49
CA GLY A 212 13.04 8.43 9.81
C GLY A 212 11.93 7.70 9.05
N TRP A 213 10.72 8.25 8.94
CA TRP A 213 9.62 7.61 8.21
C TRP A 213 9.80 7.79 6.69
N SER A 214 10.00 6.67 5.99
CA SER A 214 10.23 6.58 4.55
C SER A 214 9.40 5.44 3.94
N PRO A 215 8.10 5.68 3.64
CA PRO A 215 7.20 4.63 3.20
C PRO A 215 7.62 4.04 1.85
N VAL A 216 7.46 2.72 1.71
CA VAL A 216 7.75 1.97 0.47
C VAL A 216 6.45 1.61 -0.24
N LEU A 217 6.39 1.81 -1.55
CA LEU A 217 5.36 1.25 -2.42
C LEU A 217 5.96 0.11 -3.24
N VAL A 218 5.32 -1.05 -3.21
CA VAL A 218 5.76 -2.24 -3.94
C VAL A 218 4.89 -2.40 -5.17
N LEU A 219 5.50 -2.43 -6.35
CA LEU A 219 4.82 -2.65 -7.62
C LEU A 219 5.42 -3.91 -8.25
N ALA A 220 4.61 -4.95 -8.45
CA ALA A 220 5.04 -6.14 -9.14
C ALA A 220 4.03 -6.56 -10.20
N ASN A 221 4.50 -7.15 -11.29
CA ASN A 221 3.63 -7.74 -12.29
C ASN A 221 3.53 -9.25 -12.05
N THR A 222 2.39 -9.72 -11.51
CA THR A 222 2.17 -11.15 -11.21
C THR A 222 2.11 -12.03 -12.46
N ARG A 223 1.87 -11.44 -13.64
CA ARG A 223 1.84 -12.15 -14.92
C ARG A 223 3.22 -12.29 -15.57
N SER A 224 4.26 -11.69 -15.00
CA SER A 224 5.63 -11.78 -15.51
C SER A 224 6.44 -12.84 -14.76
N GLY A 225 7.17 -13.67 -15.50
CA GLY A 225 8.08 -14.68 -14.93
C GLY A 225 7.38 -15.97 -14.48
N ASN A 226 7.92 -16.61 -13.44
CA ASN A 226 7.53 -17.93 -12.92
C ASN A 226 6.44 -17.87 -11.82
N ASN A 227 5.54 -16.89 -11.87
CA ASN A 227 4.52 -16.63 -10.84
C ASN A 227 5.04 -16.32 -9.41
N MET A 228 6.36 -16.13 -9.21
CA MET A 228 6.90 -15.71 -7.89
C MET A 228 6.38 -14.33 -7.44
N GLY A 229 5.89 -13.51 -8.37
CA GLY A 229 5.32 -12.20 -8.05
C GLY A 229 4.12 -12.27 -7.12
N GLU A 230 3.28 -13.31 -7.22
CA GLU A 230 2.10 -13.45 -6.35
C GLU A 230 2.49 -13.74 -4.90
N ALA A 231 3.38 -14.72 -4.70
CA ALA A 231 3.91 -15.06 -3.37
C ALA A 231 4.63 -13.87 -2.74
N LEU A 232 5.48 -13.17 -3.51
CA LEU A 232 6.21 -11.99 -3.05
C LEU A 232 5.27 -10.86 -2.63
N LEU A 233 4.25 -10.54 -3.44
CA LEU A 233 3.25 -9.53 -3.08
C LEU A 233 2.49 -9.95 -1.81
N GLY A 234 2.21 -11.24 -1.63
CA GLY A 234 1.59 -11.77 -0.42
C GLY A 234 2.44 -11.51 0.83
N GLU A 235 3.75 -11.75 0.77
CA GLU A 235 4.67 -11.44 1.87
C GLU A 235 4.68 -9.94 2.21
N PHE A 236 4.76 -9.08 1.18
CA PHE A 236 4.68 -7.64 1.39
C PHE A 236 3.33 -7.20 1.96
N ARG A 237 2.20 -7.84 1.62
CA ARG A 237 0.88 -7.53 2.24
C ARG A 237 0.81 -7.96 3.70
N THR A 238 1.49 -9.05 4.06
CA THR A 238 1.61 -9.48 5.45
C THR A 238 2.40 -8.47 6.28
N LEU A 239 3.48 -7.90 5.74
CA LEU A 239 4.34 -6.94 6.46
C LEU A 239 3.82 -5.51 6.39
N LEU A 240 3.57 -4.99 5.18
CA LEU A 240 3.18 -3.62 4.91
C LEU A 240 1.66 -3.40 4.96
N ASN A 241 1.22 -2.15 4.87
CA ASN A 241 -0.19 -1.87 4.64
C ASN A 241 -0.57 -2.35 3.23
N PRO A 242 -1.64 -3.14 3.03
CA PRO A 242 -2.02 -3.66 1.71
C PRO A 242 -2.16 -2.59 0.62
N VAL A 243 -2.48 -1.35 0.99
CA VAL A 243 -2.54 -0.20 0.05
C VAL A 243 -1.19 0.16 -0.57
N GLN A 244 -0.07 -0.29 0.00
CA GLN A 244 1.27 -0.05 -0.50
C GLN A 244 1.70 -1.09 -1.54
N VAL A 245 0.93 -2.16 -1.72
CA VAL A 245 1.33 -3.35 -2.48
C VAL A 245 0.43 -3.52 -3.69
N PHE A 246 0.96 -3.17 -4.86
CA PHE A 246 0.22 -3.09 -6.11
C PHE A 246 0.60 -4.22 -7.06
N ASP A 247 -0.43 -4.92 -7.54
CA ASP A 247 -0.32 -5.83 -8.68
C ASP A 247 -0.54 -5.05 -9.98
N LEU A 248 0.52 -4.94 -10.77
CA LEU A 248 0.54 -4.23 -12.04
C LEU A 248 -0.30 -4.90 -13.14
N SER A 249 -0.66 -6.18 -12.97
CA SER A 249 -1.61 -6.85 -13.85
C SER A 249 -3.05 -6.37 -13.66
N GLN A 250 -3.36 -5.79 -12.49
CA GLN A 250 -4.69 -5.31 -12.12
C GLN A 250 -4.78 -3.78 -12.15
N LEU A 251 -3.70 -3.09 -11.77
CA LEU A 251 -3.65 -1.65 -11.64
C LEU A 251 -2.48 -1.06 -12.43
N SER A 252 -2.73 -0.06 -13.28
CA SER A 252 -1.64 0.59 -14.01
C SER A 252 -0.70 1.36 -13.07
N PRO A 253 0.61 1.44 -13.38
CA PRO A 253 1.59 2.17 -12.57
C PRO A 253 1.17 3.62 -12.32
N ALA A 254 0.61 4.29 -13.33
CA ALA A 254 0.13 5.66 -13.22
C ALA A 254 -1.02 5.84 -12.19
N LYS A 255 -1.82 4.80 -11.93
CA LYS A 255 -2.84 4.81 -10.87
C LYS A 255 -2.21 4.51 -9.51
N ALA A 256 -1.32 3.53 -9.42
CA ALA A 256 -0.60 3.18 -8.19
C ALA A 256 0.19 4.39 -7.63
N LEU A 257 0.90 5.11 -8.50
CA LEU A 257 1.71 6.27 -8.13
C LEU A 257 0.88 7.48 -7.67
N GLN A 258 -0.45 7.47 -7.83
CA GLN A 258 -1.30 8.51 -7.23
C GLN A 258 -1.26 8.47 -5.70
N LEU A 259 -0.89 7.33 -5.09
CA LEU A 259 -0.69 7.24 -3.64
C LEU A 259 0.51 8.09 -3.19
N CYS A 260 1.55 8.26 -4.01
CA CYS A 260 2.69 9.15 -3.71
C CYS A 260 2.22 10.59 -3.46
N ALA A 261 1.17 11.04 -4.15
CA ALA A 261 0.61 12.39 -3.96
C ALA A 261 -0.16 12.56 -2.63
N LEU A 262 -0.37 11.48 -1.87
CA LEU A 262 -0.96 11.50 -0.52
C LEU A 262 0.09 11.32 0.58
N LEU A 263 1.33 11.04 0.19
CA LEU A 263 2.47 10.81 1.08
C LEU A 263 3.37 12.06 1.11
N PRO A 264 4.21 12.23 2.14
CA PRO A 264 5.13 13.36 2.19
C PRO A 264 6.06 13.39 0.97
N PRO A 265 6.25 14.57 0.35
CA PRO A 265 7.14 14.72 -0.80
C PRO A 265 8.59 14.35 -0.42
N GLY A 266 9.32 13.74 -1.35
CA GLY A 266 10.73 13.39 -1.19
C GLY A 266 11.07 12.23 -0.23
N ARG A 267 10.08 11.60 0.42
CA ARG A 267 10.33 10.47 1.36
C ARG A 267 9.86 9.10 0.88
N VAL A 268 9.07 9.07 -0.19
CA VAL A 268 8.49 7.84 -0.72
C VAL A 268 9.52 7.09 -1.56
N ARG A 269 9.59 5.77 -1.35
CA ARG A 269 10.39 4.85 -2.15
C ARG A 269 9.46 3.93 -2.94
N VAL A 270 9.83 3.58 -4.16
CA VAL A 270 9.12 2.64 -5.02
C VAL A 270 10.02 1.44 -5.27
N LEU A 271 9.60 0.27 -4.81
CA LEU A 271 10.21 -1.01 -5.12
C LEU A 271 9.48 -1.63 -6.30
N VAL A 272 10.19 -1.85 -7.41
CA VAL A 272 9.66 -2.49 -8.61
C VAL A 272 10.19 -3.91 -8.69
N CYS A 273 9.29 -4.88 -8.58
CA CYS A 273 9.64 -6.30 -8.67
C CYS A 273 9.24 -6.82 -10.06
N GLY A 274 10.21 -7.15 -10.90
CA GLY A 274 9.93 -7.59 -12.28
C GLY A 274 11.18 -7.70 -13.14
N GLY A 275 10.99 -8.08 -14.41
CA GLY A 275 12.01 -7.97 -15.44
C GLY A 275 12.01 -6.60 -16.12
N ASP A 276 12.89 -6.43 -17.11
CA ASP A 276 13.14 -5.14 -17.77
C ASP A 276 11.88 -4.46 -18.32
N GLY A 277 10.95 -5.22 -18.91
CA GLY A 277 9.69 -4.67 -19.42
C GLY A 277 8.79 -4.09 -18.34
N THR A 278 8.75 -4.70 -17.14
CA THR A 278 7.98 -4.16 -16.01
C THR A 278 8.65 -2.92 -15.45
N VAL A 279 9.97 -2.94 -15.35
CA VAL A 279 10.77 -1.79 -14.89
C VAL A 279 10.58 -0.60 -15.82
N GLY A 280 10.76 -0.78 -17.14
CA GLY A 280 10.57 0.27 -18.14
C GLY A 280 9.16 0.86 -18.06
N TRP A 281 8.13 0.03 -17.96
CA TRP A 281 6.75 0.51 -17.85
C TRP A 281 6.49 1.38 -16.61
N VAL A 282 7.12 1.06 -15.48
CA VAL A 282 7.02 1.90 -14.27
C VAL A 282 7.81 3.19 -14.41
N LEU A 283 9.02 3.14 -14.98
CA LEU A 283 9.85 4.32 -15.21
C LEU A 283 9.16 5.32 -16.15
N ASP A 284 8.56 4.85 -17.24
CA ASP A 284 7.77 5.67 -18.16
C ASP A 284 6.62 6.39 -17.43
N ALA A 285 5.95 5.69 -16.53
CA ALA A 285 4.86 6.27 -15.73
C ALA A 285 5.38 7.33 -14.75
N ILE A 286 6.58 7.15 -14.19
CA ILE A 286 7.22 8.13 -13.30
C ILE A 286 7.64 9.37 -14.08
N ASP A 287 8.22 9.20 -15.27
CA ASP A 287 8.60 10.32 -16.13
C ASP A 287 7.36 11.09 -16.60
N ALA A 288 6.25 10.41 -16.90
CA ALA A 288 4.97 11.04 -17.15
C ALA A 288 4.41 11.83 -15.95
N MET A 289 4.79 11.51 -14.70
CA MET A 289 4.44 12.33 -13.53
C MET A 289 5.32 13.59 -13.44
N LYS A 290 6.61 13.47 -13.72
CA LYS A 290 7.55 14.61 -13.76
C LYS A 290 7.11 15.64 -14.79
N LEU A 291 6.78 15.17 -16.01
CA LEU A 291 6.27 16.01 -17.11
C LEU A 291 4.97 16.75 -16.78
N LYS A 292 4.18 16.25 -15.82
CA LYS A 292 2.95 16.92 -15.33
C LYS A 292 3.22 17.95 -14.23
N GLY A 293 4.47 18.30 -13.98
CA GLY A 293 4.88 19.23 -12.92
C GLY A 293 4.71 18.66 -11.51
N GLN A 294 4.68 17.33 -11.35
CA GLN A 294 4.54 16.65 -10.05
C GLN A 294 5.89 16.13 -9.52
N GLU A 295 6.99 16.75 -9.91
CA GLU A 295 8.36 16.30 -9.59
C GLU A 295 8.60 16.15 -8.09
N GLN A 296 8.00 17.00 -7.25
CA GLN A 296 8.09 16.91 -5.80
C GLN A 296 7.59 15.57 -5.22
N PHE A 297 6.76 14.83 -5.97
CA PHE A 297 6.22 13.52 -5.61
C PHE A 297 6.90 12.37 -6.34
N ALA A 298 7.92 12.64 -7.17
CA ALA A 298 8.68 11.59 -7.84
C ALA A 298 9.46 10.77 -6.79
N PRO A 299 9.16 9.47 -6.65
CA PRO A 299 9.80 8.64 -5.63
C PRO A 299 11.16 8.13 -6.09
N HIS A 300 12.02 7.76 -5.14
CA HIS A 300 13.22 6.98 -5.45
C HIS A 300 12.83 5.56 -5.86
N VAL A 301 13.40 5.07 -6.95
CA VAL A 301 13.08 3.73 -7.49
C VAL A 301 14.18 2.75 -7.10
N THR A 302 13.77 1.56 -6.66
CA THR A 302 14.63 0.41 -6.41
C THR A 302 14.08 -0.78 -7.18
N ILE A 303 14.94 -1.53 -7.86
CA ILE A 303 14.54 -2.66 -8.71
C ILE A 303 14.90 -3.96 -8.00
N LEU A 304 13.95 -4.88 -7.90
CA LEU A 304 14.14 -6.25 -7.47
C LEU A 304 13.89 -7.17 -8.68
N PRO A 305 14.94 -7.77 -9.28
CA PRO A 305 14.76 -8.64 -10.44
C PRO A 305 13.98 -9.90 -10.05
N LEU A 306 12.86 -10.14 -10.75
CA LEU A 306 12.12 -11.40 -10.67
C LEU A 306 12.57 -12.31 -11.82
N GLY A 307 13.68 -13.02 -11.62
CA GLY A 307 14.26 -13.94 -12.60
C GLY A 307 14.74 -15.25 -11.96
N THR A 308 14.84 -16.30 -12.78
CA THR A 308 15.23 -17.69 -12.44
C THR A 308 16.72 -17.81 -12.04
N GLY A 309 17.15 -17.01 -11.08
CA GLY A 309 18.48 -17.08 -10.49
C GLY A 309 18.32 -16.86 -9.01
N GLU A 310 18.45 -17.94 -8.23
CA GLU A 310 18.70 -17.83 -6.80
C GLU A 310 19.99 -17.01 -6.59
N ARG A 311 19.85 -15.72 -6.39
CA ARG A 311 20.87 -14.90 -5.75
C ARG A 311 20.17 -14.01 -4.75
N SER A 312 20.48 -14.21 -3.48
CA SER A 312 20.10 -13.35 -2.37
C SER A 312 20.39 -11.89 -2.75
N VAL A 313 19.35 -11.09 -2.97
CA VAL A 313 19.52 -9.64 -3.18
C VAL A 313 19.56 -9.00 -1.79
N GLN A 314 20.77 -8.67 -1.33
CA GLN A 314 20.97 -7.78 -0.20
C GLN A 314 20.59 -6.37 -0.66
N LEU A 315 19.39 -5.90 -0.31
CA LEU A 315 18.97 -4.52 -0.56
C LEU A 315 19.83 -3.57 0.30
N PRO A 316 20.61 -2.64 -0.29
CA PRO A 316 21.32 -1.64 0.47
C PRO A 316 20.30 -0.77 1.23
N GLY A 317 20.29 -0.88 2.57
CA GLY A 317 19.37 -0.13 3.44
C GLY A 317 18.13 -0.90 3.93
N LEU A 318 18.00 -2.19 3.60
CA LEU A 318 17.08 -3.15 4.22
C LEU A 318 17.93 -4.33 4.70
N GLY A 319 18.43 -4.23 5.94
CA GLY A 319 19.44 -5.15 6.51
C GLY A 319 18.99 -6.59 6.75
N CYS A 320 17.85 -7.03 6.25
CA CYS A 320 17.32 -8.37 6.46
C CYS A 320 17.06 -9.07 5.12
N GLY A 321 17.84 -10.12 4.83
CA GLY A 321 17.51 -11.06 3.78
C GLY A 321 16.21 -11.79 4.13
N LEU A 322 15.21 -11.73 3.25
CA LEU A 322 14.01 -12.55 3.35
C LEU A 322 14.38 -13.99 2.95
N ARG A 323 14.90 -14.78 3.89
CA ARG A 323 14.91 -16.24 3.80
C ARG A 323 14.02 -16.82 4.90
N ARG A 324 13.08 -17.66 4.47
CA ARG A 324 12.32 -18.55 5.36
C ARG A 324 13.28 -19.63 5.86
N GLY A 325 13.56 -19.66 7.16
CA GLY A 325 13.85 -20.93 7.84
C GLY A 325 15.29 -21.32 8.15
N ASP A 326 16.23 -20.39 8.34
CA ASP A 326 17.51 -20.73 9.00
C ASP A 326 17.62 -20.07 10.38
N PRO A 327 17.90 -20.84 11.46
CA PRO A 327 18.10 -20.28 12.79
C PRO A 327 19.39 -19.47 12.83
N CYS A 328 19.29 -18.23 13.31
CA CYS A 328 20.44 -17.41 13.65
C CYS A 328 21.14 -18.02 14.87
N GLY A 329 22.02 -19.00 14.64
CA GLY A 329 22.95 -19.50 15.63
C GLY A 329 23.99 -18.43 15.90
N THR A 330 23.85 -17.73 17.02
CA THR A 330 24.96 -16.99 17.64
C THR A 330 25.67 -17.94 18.59
N GLY A 331 26.82 -18.46 18.15
CA GLY A 331 27.79 -19.13 19.00
C GLY A 331 29.14 -18.39 18.88
N PRO A 332 29.89 -18.22 19.97
CA PRO A 332 31.12 -17.45 19.95
C PRO A 332 32.24 -18.22 19.25
N GLU A 333 33.00 -17.55 18.37
CA GLU A 333 34.26 -18.07 17.85
C GLU A 333 35.30 -18.06 18.96
N GLU A 334 35.71 -19.24 19.43
CA GLU A 334 36.99 -19.44 20.11
C GLU A 334 38.08 -19.71 19.08
N HIS A 335 39.13 -18.89 19.11
CA HIS A 335 40.42 -19.21 18.49
C HIS A 335 41.00 -20.50 19.09
N PRO A 336 41.83 -21.21 18.33
CA PRO A 336 43.20 -21.34 18.84
C PRO A 336 44.25 -21.12 17.75
N GLY A 337 45.30 -20.40 18.14
CA GLY A 337 46.58 -20.45 17.46
C GLY A 337 47.35 -21.71 17.89
N CYS A 338 47.91 -22.39 16.90
CA CYS A 338 49.23 -22.99 16.89
C CYS A 338 49.61 -23.23 15.42
#